data_AF-A0A7S3IGP5-F1
#
_entry.id   AF-A0A7S3IGP5-F1
#
_cell.length_a   1.000
_cell.length_b   1.000
_cell.length_c   1.000
_cell.angle_alpha   90.00
_cell.angle_beta   90.00
_cell.angle_gamma   90.00
#
_symmetry.space_group_name_H-M   'P 1'
#
loop_
_entity.id
_entity.type
_entity.pdbx_description
1 polymer ?
#
loop_
_entity_poly.entity_id
_entity_poly.type
_entity_poly.pdbx_seq_one_letter_code
_entity_poly.pdbx_strand_id
1 'polypeptide(L)'
;MGDYNAFGSTKFVPEMTNATFRTILERNPIYSEATQRGELYRYMIKEVYPMIEKEIFAFEKPYKIVGFPKEGGVTAYFGRNMDRADLKLVKEFLDHEKVDVLNTRAFKSAPDHYQITIGSISSQKSMKNIPYRGKLFDLEYGEFSSYLQEVVKYLRRAGDFAANDNERQMIQ
;
A
#
# COMPACT_ATOMS: atom_id res chain seq x y z
N MET A 1 2.56 7.27 -4.65
CA MET A 1 1.79 8.48 -5.04
C MET A 1 0.40 8.34 -4.46
N GLY A 2 -0.18 9.42 -3.90
CA GLY A 2 -1.49 9.40 -3.23
C GLY A 2 -2.03 10.81 -3.00
N ASP A 3 -3.10 10.93 -2.22
CA ASP A 3 -3.81 12.18 -1.86
C ASP A 3 -3.14 12.97 -0.71
N TYR A 4 -1.83 12.75 -0.51
CA TYR A 4 -1.01 13.42 0.48
C TYR A 4 0.22 14.03 -0.18
N ASN A 5 0.58 15.25 0.24
CA ASN A 5 1.78 15.93 -0.20
C ASN A 5 3.02 15.15 0.23
N ALA A 6 3.90 14.84 -0.73
CA ALA A 6 5.18 14.18 -0.45
C ALA A 6 6.06 15.04 0.48
N PHE A 7 6.02 16.36 0.31
CA PHE A 7 6.64 17.30 1.22
C PHE A 7 5.63 17.77 2.27
N GLY A 8 5.87 17.43 3.53
CA GLY A 8 5.04 17.84 4.67
C GLY A 8 3.97 16.83 5.08
N SER A 9 3.74 15.75 4.32
CA SER A 9 2.85 14.64 4.70
C SER A 9 1.40 15.05 4.97
N THR A 10 0.97 16.21 4.48
CA THR A 10 -0.39 16.74 4.68
C THR A 10 -1.30 16.27 3.57
N LYS A 11 -2.56 16.01 3.89
CA LYS A 11 -3.58 15.73 2.88
C LYS A 11 -3.81 16.95 1.98
N PHE A 12 -4.29 16.73 0.77
CA PHE A 12 -4.97 17.75 -0.01
C PHE A 12 -6.32 17.18 -0.48
N VAL A 13 -7.32 18.04 -0.62
CA VAL A 13 -8.68 17.66 -1.02
C VAL A 13 -9.15 18.54 -2.17
N PRO A 14 -10.09 18.08 -3.01
CA PRO A 14 -10.66 18.94 -4.05
C PRO A 14 -11.37 20.16 -3.43
N GLU A 15 -11.12 21.35 -3.99
CA GLU A 15 -11.75 22.61 -3.58
C GLU A 15 -13.15 22.79 -4.19
N MET A 16 -13.98 21.76 -4.06
CA MET A 16 -15.37 21.76 -4.55
C MET A 16 -16.24 20.87 -3.67
N THR A 17 -17.55 20.96 -3.84
CA THR A 17 -18.47 20.08 -3.13
C THR A 17 -18.43 18.67 -3.72
N ASN A 18 -18.73 17.65 -2.89
CA ASN A 18 -18.87 16.27 -3.35
C ASN A 18 -19.87 16.15 -4.51
N ALA A 19 -20.97 16.89 -4.44
CA ALA A 19 -22.00 16.90 -5.48
C ALA A 19 -21.45 17.42 -6.82
N THR A 20 -20.68 18.51 -6.80
CA THR A 20 -20.01 19.03 -8.00
C THR A 20 -19.00 18.03 -8.56
N PHE A 21 -18.16 17.44 -7.71
CA PHE A 21 -17.17 16.46 -8.11
C PHE A 21 -17.82 15.23 -8.76
N ARG A 22 -18.86 14.67 -8.14
CA ARG A 22 -19.64 13.56 -8.69
C ARG A 22 -20.26 13.90 -10.03
N THR A 23 -20.82 15.09 -10.17
CA THR A 23 -21.40 15.58 -11.44
C THR A 23 -20.34 15.60 -12.54
N ILE A 24 -19.11 16.05 -12.23
CA ILE A 24 -18.00 16.05 -13.19
C ILE A 24 -17.67 14.62 -13.64
N LEU A 25 -17.60 13.67 -12.69
CA LEU A 25 -17.32 12.26 -13.00
C LEU A 25 -18.39 11.67 -13.94
N GLU A 26 -19.67 11.90 -13.64
CA GLU A 26 -20.82 11.35 -14.38
C GLU A 26 -21.01 12.01 -15.75
N ARG A 27 -20.58 13.28 -15.93
CA ARG A 27 -20.66 13.98 -17.22
C ARG A 27 -19.49 13.71 -18.17
N ASN A 28 -18.50 12.94 -17.74
CA ASN A 28 -17.42 12.53 -18.62
C ASN A 28 -18.01 11.73 -19.81
N PRO A 29 -17.69 12.05 -21.07
CA PRO A 29 -18.22 11.33 -22.24
C PRO A 29 -18.03 9.80 -22.18
N ILE A 30 -16.95 9.34 -21.55
CA ILE A 30 -16.65 7.90 -21.35
C ILE A 30 -17.78 7.20 -20.58
N TYR A 31 -18.46 7.92 -19.68
CA TYR A 31 -19.58 7.38 -18.90
C TYR A 31 -20.71 6.86 -19.77
N SER A 32 -20.96 7.47 -20.93
CA SER A 32 -22.03 7.08 -21.85
C SER A 32 -21.56 6.14 -22.97
N GLU A 33 -20.26 5.84 -23.08
CA GLU A 33 -19.74 4.96 -24.11
C GLU A 33 -20.22 3.51 -23.91
N ALA A 34 -20.75 2.90 -24.97
CA ALA A 34 -21.06 1.46 -25.03
C ALA A 34 -19.81 0.64 -25.38
N THR A 35 -18.69 0.94 -24.71
CA THR A 35 -17.40 0.25 -24.86
C THR A 35 -17.01 -0.41 -23.54
N GLN A 36 -16.10 -1.38 -23.56
CA GLN A 36 -15.54 -1.97 -22.35
C GLN A 36 -14.91 -0.90 -21.43
N ARG A 37 -14.29 0.13 -22.02
CA ARG A 37 -13.75 1.29 -21.29
C ARG A 37 -14.86 2.06 -20.58
N GLY A 38 -15.96 2.33 -21.27
CA GLY A 38 -17.13 3.00 -20.70
C GLY A 38 -17.79 2.19 -19.59
N GLU A 39 -17.89 0.87 -19.75
CA GLU A 39 -18.39 -0.04 -18.71
C GLU A 39 -17.53 -0.01 -17.45
N LEU A 40 -16.20 -0.13 -17.61
CA LEU A 40 -15.27 -0.05 -16.48
C LEU A 40 -15.36 1.32 -15.79
N TYR A 41 -15.41 2.42 -16.55
CA TYR A 41 -15.53 3.75 -15.98
C TYR A 41 -16.84 3.94 -15.19
N ARG A 42 -17.97 3.45 -15.72
CA ARG A 42 -19.25 3.43 -14.99
C ARG A 42 -19.17 2.60 -13.72
N TYR A 43 -18.53 1.43 -13.76
CA TYR A 43 -18.30 0.61 -12.57
C TYR A 43 -17.49 1.37 -11.51
N MET A 44 -16.41 2.04 -11.90
CA MET A 44 -15.62 2.85 -10.98
C MET A 44 -16.45 3.95 -10.30
N ILE A 45 -17.35 4.60 -11.03
CA ILE A 45 -18.19 5.66 -10.46
C ILE A 45 -19.34 5.11 -9.62
N LYS A 46 -19.97 4.01 -10.02
CA LYS A 46 -21.15 3.47 -9.34
C LYS A 46 -20.81 2.62 -8.13
N GLU A 47 -19.73 1.86 -8.21
CA GLU A 47 -19.38 0.85 -7.19
C GLU A 47 -18.19 1.31 -6.34
N VAL A 48 -17.14 1.85 -6.96
CA VAL A 48 -15.90 2.18 -6.23
C VAL A 48 -15.96 3.56 -5.58
N TYR A 49 -16.40 4.60 -6.30
CA TYR A 49 -16.44 5.97 -5.79
C TYR A 49 -17.22 6.08 -4.45
N PRO A 50 -18.42 5.47 -4.27
CA PRO A 50 -19.12 5.53 -2.99
C PRO A 50 -18.35 4.93 -1.81
N MET A 51 -17.45 3.97 -2.07
CA MET A 51 -16.62 3.35 -1.02
C MET A 51 -15.50 4.27 -0.51
N ILE A 52 -15.12 5.30 -1.28
CA ILE A 52 -14.00 6.20 -0.97
C ILE A 52 -14.40 7.67 -0.95
N GLU A 53 -15.66 8.00 -1.24
CA GLU A 53 -16.15 9.38 -1.36
C GLU A 53 -15.85 10.19 -0.10
N LYS A 54 -16.11 9.61 1.07
CA LYS A 54 -15.81 10.26 2.34
C LYS A 54 -14.33 10.58 2.45
N GLU A 55 -13.47 9.61 2.15
CA GLU A 55 -12.04 9.72 2.23
C GLU A 55 -11.49 10.76 1.25
N ILE A 56 -12.05 10.92 0.04
CA ILE A 56 -11.58 11.95 -0.91
C ILE A 56 -11.64 13.36 -0.32
N PHE A 57 -12.67 13.67 0.47
CA PHE A 57 -12.93 15.01 0.99
C PHE A 57 -12.62 15.18 2.48
N ALA A 58 -12.35 14.10 3.21
CA ALA A 58 -12.07 14.17 4.64
C ALA A 58 -10.68 14.80 4.90
N PHE A 59 -10.66 15.99 5.50
CA PHE A 59 -9.44 16.71 5.88
C PHE A 59 -9.17 16.76 7.39
N GLU A 60 -10.16 16.39 8.20
CA GLU A 60 -10.03 16.35 9.66
C GLU A 60 -9.24 15.13 10.15
N LYS A 61 -8.84 15.15 11.42
CA LYS A 61 -8.21 13.98 12.05
C LYS A 61 -9.12 12.73 11.89
N PRO A 62 -8.56 11.56 11.55
CA PRO A 62 -7.13 11.25 11.42
C PRO A 62 -6.53 11.56 10.03
N TYR A 63 -7.32 11.99 9.05
CA TYR A 63 -6.91 12.09 7.65
C TYR A 63 -5.97 13.26 7.34
N LYS A 64 -5.83 14.24 8.24
CA LYS A 64 -5.06 15.46 7.96
C LYS A 64 -3.59 15.23 7.62
N ILE A 65 -2.96 14.21 8.21
CA ILE A 65 -1.52 13.97 8.09
C ILE A 65 -1.20 12.48 8.00
N VAL A 66 -0.15 12.12 7.27
CA VAL A 66 0.47 10.80 7.37
C VAL A 66 1.25 10.73 8.69
N GLY A 67 0.92 9.76 9.54
CA GLY A 67 1.52 9.63 10.86
C GLY A 67 0.93 8.49 11.68
N PHE A 68 1.22 8.48 12.98
CA PHE A 68 0.76 7.46 13.89
C PHE A 68 -0.76 7.56 14.12
N PRO A 69 -1.52 6.46 14.02
CA PRO A 69 -2.97 6.43 14.26
C PRO A 69 -3.36 7.01 15.62
N LYS A 70 -2.67 6.61 16.70
CA LYS A 70 -2.91 7.12 18.07
C LYS A 70 -2.63 8.62 18.23
N GLU A 71 -1.83 9.20 17.34
CA GLU A 71 -1.49 10.64 17.33
C GLU A 71 -2.42 11.43 16.39
N GLY A 72 -3.42 10.76 15.79
CA GLY A 72 -4.39 11.38 14.88
C GLY A 72 -3.90 11.51 13.44
N GLY A 73 -2.97 10.66 13.01
CA GLY A 73 -2.57 10.52 11.61
C GLY A 73 -3.09 9.23 10.96
N VAL A 74 -2.80 9.06 9.67
CA VAL A 74 -3.02 7.81 8.93
C VAL A 74 -1.72 7.23 8.42
N THR A 75 -1.70 5.92 8.21
CA THR A 75 -0.57 5.23 7.58
C THR A 75 -1.07 4.02 6.82
N ALA A 76 -0.32 3.62 5.80
CA ALA A 76 -0.51 2.36 5.09
C ALA A 76 0.63 1.36 5.37
N TYR A 77 1.65 1.74 6.14
CA TYR A 77 2.80 0.89 6.49
C TYR A 77 2.51 -0.10 7.62
N PHE A 78 1.56 0.24 8.48
CA PHE A 78 1.13 -0.65 9.54
C PHE A 78 -0.36 -0.52 9.88
N GLY A 79 -0.91 -1.54 10.55
CA GLY A 79 -2.32 -1.57 10.95
C GLY A 79 -2.69 -0.41 11.88
N ARG A 80 -3.89 0.17 11.70
CA ARG A 80 -4.36 1.31 12.50
C ARG A 80 -4.51 1.00 14.00
N ASN A 81 -4.62 -0.28 14.34
CA ASN A 81 -4.72 -0.80 15.70
C ASN A 81 -3.35 -1.00 16.37
N MET A 82 -2.24 -0.69 15.69
CA MET A 82 -0.89 -0.85 16.22
C MET A 82 -0.33 0.45 16.80
N ASP A 83 0.52 0.32 17.81
CA ASP A 83 1.25 1.42 18.41
C ASP A 83 2.77 1.27 18.38
N ARG A 84 3.47 2.18 19.04
CA ARG A 84 4.95 2.19 19.08
C ARG A 84 5.53 0.95 19.77
N ALA A 85 4.83 0.36 20.74
CA ALA A 85 5.28 -0.86 21.40
C ALA A 85 5.10 -2.07 20.49
N ASP A 86 3.96 -2.14 19.77
CA ASP A 86 3.74 -3.15 18.74
C ASP A 86 4.84 -3.10 17.66
N LEU A 87 5.14 -1.91 17.15
CA LEU A 87 6.16 -1.72 16.11
C LEU A 87 7.57 -2.02 16.60
N LYS A 88 7.88 -1.71 17.87
CA LYS A 88 9.15 -2.10 18.48
C LYS A 88 9.28 -3.63 18.53
N LEU A 89 8.22 -4.33 18.97
CA LEU A 89 8.21 -5.79 19.01
C LEU A 89 8.37 -6.40 17.60
N VAL A 90 7.65 -5.86 16.61
CA VAL A 90 7.78 -6.29 15.21
C VAL A 90 9.22 -6.11 14.72
N LYS A 91 9.85 -4.96 14.98
CA LYS A 91 11.24 -4.74 14.58
C LYS A 91 12.18 -5.77 15.22
N GLU A 92 12.04 -6.00 16.52
CA GLU A 92 12.86 -6.98 17.24
C GLU A 92 12.67 -8.41 16.70
N PHE A 93 11.45 -8.76 16.30
CA PHE A 93 11.16 -10.03 15.63
C PHE A 93 11.83 -10.13 14.25
N LEU A 94 11.72 -9.09 13.43
CA LEU A 94 12.35 -9.06 12.10
C LEU A 94 13.86 -9.11 12.17
N ASP A 95 14.48 -8.40 13.12
CA ASP A 95 15.92 -8.47 13.39
C ASP A 95 16.33 -9.92 13.77
N HIS A 96 15.53 -10.62 14.58
CA HIS A 96 15.76 -12.02 14.98
C HIS A 96 15.68 -12.99 13.79
N GLU A 97 14.65 -12.85 12.95
CA GLU A 97 14.45 -13.65 11.74
C GLU A 97 15.36 -13.22 10.57
N LYS A 98 16.18 -12.19 10.76
CA LYS A 98 17.06 -11.58 9.73
C LYS A 98 16.29 -11.13 8.49
N VAL A 99 15.09 -10.58 8.70
CA VAL A 99 14.26 -9.97 7.67
C VAL A 99 14.44 -8.45 7.75
N ASP A 100 14.80 -7.82 6.64
CA ASP A 100 14.92 -6.36 6.60
C ASP A 100 13.54 -5.70 6.67
N VAL A 101 13.42 -4.60 7.41
CA VAL A 101 12.16 -3.84 7.53
C VAL A 101 11.81 -3.03 6.27
N LEU A 102 12.82 -2.69 5.45
CA LEU A 102 12.68 -1.73 4.34
C LEU A 102 11.66 -2.11 3.27
N ASN A 103 11.38 -3.41 3.09
CA ASN A 103 10.39 -3.91 2.13
C ASN A 103 9.21 -4.61 2.80
N THR A 104 8.85 -4.21 4.02
CA THR A 104 7.79 -4.87 4.81
C THR A 104 6.66 -3.93 5.21
N ARG A 105 5.50 -4.51 5.49
CA ARG A 105 4.41 -3.87 6.23
C ARG A 105 3.95 -4.76 7.38
N ALA A 106 3.37 -4.16 8.42
CA ALA A 106 3.01 -4.88 9.64
C ALA A 106 1.53 -4.72 9.99
N PHE A 107 0.87 -5.82 10.30
CA PHE A 107 -0.54 -5.84 10.69
C PHE A 107 -0.69 -6.63 11.98
N LYS A 108 -1.76 -6.31 12.72
CA LYS A 108 -2.12 -6.99 13.95
C LYS A 108 -3.51 -7.59 13.76
N SER A 109 -3.55 -8.90 13.51
CA SER A 109 -4.78 -9.66 13.23
C SER A 109 -5.53 -10.03 14.50
N ALA A 110 -4.80 -10.19 15.61
CA ALA A 110 -5.35 -10.41 16.96
C ALA A 110 -4.44 -9.77 18.02
N PRO A 111 -4.86 -9.66 19.31
CA PRO A 111 -4.02 -9.10 20.36
C PRO A 111 -2.61 -9.73 20.44
N ASP A 112 -2.54 -11.03 20.15
CA ASP A 112 -1.33 -11.84 20.25
C ASP A 112 -0.81 -12.38 18.90
N HIS A 113 -1.33 -11.85 17.78
CA HIS A 113 -0.98 -12.31 16.44
C HIS A 113 -0.69 -11.14 15.51
N TYR A 114 0.53 -11.15 14.96
CA TYR A 114 1.01 -10.19 13.98
C TYR A 114 1.19 -10.87 12.62
N GLN A 115 0.92 -10.11 11.56
CA GLN A 115 1.16 -10.52 10.18
C GLN A 115 2.07 -9.49 9.55
N ILE A 116 3.24 -9.94 9.07
CA ILE A 116 4.19 -9.11 8.36
C ILE A 116 4.15 -9.51 6.90
N THR A 117 3.86 -8.56 6.02
CA THR A 117 3.88 -8.79 4.58
C THR A 117 5.22 -8.32 4.00
N ILE A 118 5.74 -9.05 3.02
CA ILE A 118 7.07 -8.81 2.43
C ILE A 118 6.94 -8.61 0.92
N GLY A 119 7.39 -7.46 0.44
CA GLY A 119 7.42 -7.10 -0.97
C GLY A 119 8.25 -8.08 -1.78
N SER A 120 7.60 -8.91 -2.61
CA SER A 120 8.24 -9.95 -3.40
C SER A 120 7.30 -10.54 -4.47
N ILE A 121 7.86 -11.17 -5.50
CA ILE A 121 7.07 -11.88 -6.52
C ILE A 121 6.58 -13.24 -6.01
N SER A 122 7.48 -14.01 -5.40
CA SER A 122 7.19 -15.37 -4.93
C SER A 122 6.71 -15.36 -3.48
N SER A 123 5.70 -16.17 -3.18
CA SER A 123 5.17 -16.38 -1.82
C SER A 123 5.73 -17.63 -1.14
N GLN A 124 6.68 -18.35 -1.77
CA GLN A 124 7.16 -19.65 -1.27
C GLN A 124 7.86 -19.60 0.09
N LYS A 125 8.39 -18.44 0.48
CA LYS A 125 9.07 -18.23 1.78
C LYS A 125 8.11 -17.88 2.91
N SER A 126 6.80 -17.85 2.65
CA SER A 126 5.81 -17.53 3.68
C SER A 126 5.79 -18.57 4.78
N MET A 127 5.68 -18.11 6.02
CA MET A 127 5.68 -18.92 7.23
C MET A 127 4.61 -18.39 8.17
N LYS A 128 3.94 -19.27 8.92
CA LYS A 128 2.84 -18.91 9.83
C LYS A 128 3.09 -19.40 11.24
N ASN A 129 2.47 -18.72 12.20
CA ASN A 129 2.48 -19.06 13.62
C ASN A 129 3.88 -19.19 14.22
N ILE A 130 4.81 -18.33 13.82
CA ILE A 130 6.17 -18.29 14.37
C ILE A 130 6.09 -17.71 15.79
N PRO A 131 6.47 -18.48 16.83
CA PRO A 131 6.40 -17.99 18.20
C PRO A 131 7.57 -17.04 18.49
N TYR A 132 7.26 -15.84 18.99
CA TYR A 132 8.27 -14.90 19.45
C TYR A 132 7.76 -14.12 20.66
N ARG A 133 8.46 -14.24 21.79
CA ARG A 133 8.15 -13.57 23.06
C ARG A 133 6.68 -13.69 23.51
N GLY A 134 6.11 -14.89 23.38
CA GLY A 134 4.74 -15.18 23.79
C GLY A 134 3.66 -14.62 22.84
N LYS A 135 4.04 -14.24 21.62
CA LYS A 135 3.15 -13.83 20.52
C LYS A 135 3.40 -14.72 19.31
N LEU A 136 2.47 -14.68 18.35
CA LEU A 136 2.59 -15.37 17.06
C LEU A 136 2.80 -14.36 15.93
N PHE A 137 3.66 -14.75 14.99
CA PHE A 137 3.98 -13.97 13.80
C PHE A 137 3.78 -14.80 12.53
N ASP A 138 3.17 -14.19 11.53
CA ASP A 138 3.14 -14.69 10.16
C ASP A 138 4.06 -13.82 9.30
N LEU A 139 4.93 -14.45 8.51
CA LEU A 139 5.66 -13.82 7.41
C LEU A 139 4.95 -14.18 6.11
N GLU A 140 4.41 -13.20 5.41
CA GLU A 140 3.69 -13.39 4.15
C GLU A 140 4.39 -12.69 2.99
N TYR A 141 5.09 -13.47 2.18
CA TYR A 141 5.71 -13.05 0.94
C TYR A 141 4.67 -12.99 -0.20
N GLY A 142 4.98 -12.23 -1.25
CA GLY A 142 4.10 -12.02 -2.41
C GLY A 142 3.42 -10.65 -2.44
N GLU A 143 3.73 -9.78 -1.49
CA GLU A 143 3.18 -8.42 -1.47
C GLU A 143 3.65 -7.63 -2.70
N PHE A 144 2.72 -6.96 -3.37
CA PHE A 144 2.92 -6.25 -4.64
C PHE A 144 3.43 -7.13 -5.79
N SER A 145 3.27 -8.45 -5.72
CA SER A 145 3.79 -9.39 -6.72
C SER A 145 3.44 -9.04 -8.16
N SER A 146 2.20 -8.64 -8.45
CA SER A 146 1.78 -8.23 -9.81
C SER A 146 2.58 -7.04 -10.35
N TYR A 147 2.78 -6.01 -9.52
CA TYR A 147 3.59 -4.85 -9.89
C TYR A 147 5.07 -5.21 -10.02
N LEU A 148 5.61 -5.99 -9.07
CA LEU A 148 7.01 -6.41 -9.09
C LEU A 148 7.33 -7.32 -10.27
N GLN A 149 6.40 -8.17 -10.71
CA GLN A 149 6.55 -8.99 -11.92
C GLN A 149 6.79 -8.11 -13.15
N GLU A 150 6.03 -7.02 -13.29
CA GLU A 150 6.20 -6.09 -14.40
C GLU A 150 7.53 -5.33 -14.29
N VAL A 151 7.92 -4.87 -13.10
CA VAL A 151 9.22 -4.24 -12.85
C VAL A 151 10.36 -5.17 -13.25
N VAL A 152 10.37 -6.42 -12.76
CA VAL A 152 11.40 -7.41 -13.06
C VAL A 152 11.43 -7.77 -14.55
N LYS A 153 10.27 -7.85 -15.21
CA LYS A 153 10.19 -8.06 -16.66
C LYS A 153 10.97 -6.98 -17.41
N TYR A 154 10.80 -5.71 -17.06
CA TYR A 154 11.49 -4.61 -17.73
C TYR A 154 12.95 -4.47 -17.30
N LEU A 155 13.29 -4.73 -16.04
CA LEU A 155 14.69 -4.77 -15.58
C LEU A 155 15.50 -5.82 -16.35
N ARG A 156 14.96 -7.03 -16.55
CA ARG A 156 15.62 -8.06 -17.37
C ARG A 156 15.91 -7.60 -18.79
N ARG A 157 14.95 -6.92 -19.42
CA ARG A 157 15.14 -6.34 -20.77
C ARG A 157 16.18 -5.21 -20.76
N ALA A 158 16.24 -4.42 -19.71
CA ALA A 158 17.26 -3.37 -19.56
C ALA A 158 18.68 -3.98 -19.45
N GLY A 159 18.80 -5.17 -18.84
CA GLY A 159 20.06 -5.91 -18.76
C GLY A 159 20.71 -6.22 -20.11
N ASP A 160 19.93 -6.36 -21.18
CA ASP A 160 20.46 -6.55 -22.55
C ASP A 160 21.26 -5.33 -23.05
N PHE A 161 21.00 -4.15 -22.48
CA PHE A 161 21.60 -2.87 -22.85
C PHE A 161 22.53 -2.29 -21.79
N ALA A 162 22.91 -3.08 -20.76
CA ALA A 162 23.84 -2.64 -19.73
C ALA A 162 25.20 -2.25 -20.32
N ALA A 163 25.77 -1.12 -19.88
CA ALA A 163 27.02 -0.57 -20.43
C ALA A 163 28.27 -1.31 -19.94
N ASN A 164 28.15 -2.07 -18.85
CA ASN A 164 29.24 -2.83 -18.23
C ASN A 164 28.70 -3.98 -17.37
N ASP A 165 29.60 -4.87 -16.93
CA ASP A 165 29.24 -6.02 -16.10
C ASP A 165 28.70 -5.63 -14.73
N ASN A 166 29.10 -4.49 -14.16
CA ASN A 166 28.59 -4.03 -12.87
C ASN A 166 27.10 -3.68 -12.96
N GLU A 167 26.68 -2.95 -13.98
CA GLU A 167 25.26 -2.66 -14.25
C GLU A 167 24.46 -3.94 -14.51
N ARG A 168 25.03 -4.87 -15.28
CA ARG A 168 24.41 -6.16 -15.56
C ARG A 168 24.20 -6.98 -14.27
N GLN A 169 25.20 -6.99 -13.38
CA GLN A 169 25.13 -7.69 -12.10
C GLN A 169 24.17 -7.01 -11.12
N MET A 170 24.04 -5.68 -11.13
CA MET A 170 23.07 -4.95 -10.30
C MET A 170 21.62 -5.31 -10.65
N ILE A 171 21.35 -5.65 -11.92
CA ILE A 171 20.00 -5.99 -12.42
C ILE A 171 19.60 -7.45 -12.13
N GLN A 172 20.58 -8.37 -12.03
CA GLN A 172 20.37 -9.80 -11.85
C GLN A 172 19.78 -10.14 -10.47
#